data_AF-A0A7I9VLH9-F1
#
_entry.id   AF-A0A7I9VLH9-F1
#
_cell.length_a   1.000
_cell.length_b   1.000
_cell.length_c   1.000
_cell.angle_alpha   90.00
_cell.angle_beta   90.00
_cell.angle_gamma   90.00
#
_symmetry.space_group_name_H-M   'P 1'
#
loop_
_entity.id
_entity.type
_entity.pdbx_description
1 polymer ?
#
loop_
_entity_poly.entity_id
_entity_poly.type
_entity_poly.pdbx_seq_one_letter_code
_entity_poly.pdbx_strand_id
1 'polypeptide(L)'
;MKNGLLAAASATLALAAVLTACASGPAPRPAVGAEDAAGEKLYREHCGACHRLRNPAEQTRARWAWAVDHYGPRAHLRDEDRPLVLRYLQARAKDAAPDGAEAR
;
A
#
# COMPACT_ATOMS: atom_id res chain seq x y z
N MET A 1 55.69 2.31 55.39
CA MET A 1 56.62 1.31 54.83
C MET A 1 55.83 0.39 53.92
N LYS A 2 56.30 0.25 52.67
CA LYS A 2 56.00 -0.81 51.67
C LYS A 2 54.67 -0.75 50.90
N ASN A 3 54.86 -0.39 49.63
CA ASN A 3 54.04 -0.42 48.44
C ASN A 3 53.24 -1.70 48.20
N GLY A 4 52.20 -1.56 47.37
CA GLY A 4 51.88 -2.53 46.32
C GLY A 4 50.42 -2.99 46.32
N LEU A 5 49.64 -2.56 45.32
CA LEU A 5 49.29 -3.41 44.18
C LEU A 5 48.45 -2.59 43.19
N LEU A 6 48.92 -2.53 41.94
CA LEU A 6 48.14 -2.08 40.79
C LEU A 6 47.19 -3.22 40.38
N ALA A 7 45.92 -2.89 40.13
CA ALA A 7 45.08 -3.66 39.23
C ALA A 7 44.37 -2.68 38.31
N ALA A 8 44.86 -2.60 37.08
CA ALA A 8 44.19 -1.95 35.97
C ALA A 8 43.05 -2.84 35.47
N ALA A 9 41.90 -2.27 35.16
CA ALA A 9 40.94 -2.87 34.24
C ALA A 9 40.01 -1.79 33.67
N SER A 10 40.52 -1.14 32.62
CA SER A 10 39.81 -0.90 31.37
C SER A 10 38.40 -0.28 31.44
N ALA A 11 38.38 1.06 31.41
CA ALA A 11 37.27 1.81 30.88
C ALA A 11 37.08 1.46 29.39
N THR A 12 36.00 0.75 29.06
CA THR A 12 35.50 0.66 27.68
C THR A 12 34.12 1.32 27.65
N LEU A 13 34.14 2.53 27.09
CA LEU A 13 33.00 3.34 26.71
C LEU A 13 32.10 2.52 25.77
N ALA A 14 30.92 2.10 26.22
CA ALA A 14 29.90 1.53 25.35
C ALA A 14 29.27 2.65 24.50
N LEU A 15 29.93 2.94 23.39
CA LEU A 15 29.49 3.91 22.39
C LEU A 15 28.60 3.22 21.35
N ALA A 16 27.50 3.92 21.01
CA ALA A 16 26.64 3.76 19.82
C ALA A 16 25.55 2.67 19.87
N ALA A 17 24.37 3.07 20.38
CA ALA A 17 23.11 2.39 20.12
C ALA A 17 22.01 3.39 19.76
N VAL A 18 22.09 4.08 18.62
CA VAL A 18 20.89 4.62 17.91
C VAL A 18 21.21 4.80 16.41
N LEU A 19 20.99 3.78 15.59
CA LEU A 19 20.93 3.91 14.12
C LEU A 19 19.81 3.03 13.56
N THR A 20 18.57 3.25 14.02
CA THR A 20 17.41 2.55 13.46
C THR A 20 16.28 3.52 13.18
N ALA A 21 16.38 4.30 12.10
CA ALA A 21 15.22 4.92 11.49
C ALA A 21 15.51 5.28 10.02
N CYS A 22 14.50 5.11 9.16
CA CYS A 22 14.45 5.35 7.72
C CYS A 22 14.70 4.14 6.80
N ALA A 23 13.95 3.06 7.00
CA ALA A 23 13.63 2.12 5.93
C ALA A 23 12.15 2.30 5.50
N SER A 24 11.82 3.45 4.91
CA SER A 24 10.56 3.63 4.18
C SER A 24 10.76 3.16 2.74
N GLY A 25 10.89 1.85 2.55
CA GLY A 25 10.77 1.26 1.22
C GLY A 25 9.33 1.40 0.72
N PRO A 26 9.09 1.47 -0.60
CA PRO A 26 7.73 1.42 -1.14
C PRO A 26 7.03 0.17 -0.60
N ALA A 27 5.81 0.35 -0.07
CA ALA A 27 5.02 -0.76 0.43
C ALA A 27 4.90 -1.81 -0.69
N PRO A 28 5.08 -3.11 -0.38
CA PRO A 28 4.93 -4.15 -1.39
C PRO A 28 3.55 -4.01 -2.03
N ARG A 29 3.52 -3.97 -3.37
CA ARG A 29 2.24 -3.99 -4.09
C ARG A 29 1.53 -5.29 -3.70
N PRO A 30 0.24 -5.22 -3.31
CA PRO A 30 -0.49 -6.44 -3.00
C PRO A 30 -0.41 -7.36 -4.21
N ALA A 31 0.08 -8.58 -4.00
CA ALA A 31 0.11 -9.60 -5.03
C ALA A 31 -1.32 -9.88 -5.48
N VAL A 32 -1.51 -10.04 -6.79
CA VAL A 32 -2.82 -10.32 -7.38
C VAL A 32 -3.39 -11.60 -6.76
N GLY A 33 -4.34 -11.45 -5.84
CA GLY A 33 -4.75 -12.51 -4.90
C GLY A 33 -6.26 -12.55 -4.65
N ALA A 34 -6.71 -13.27 -3.61
CA ALA A 34 -8.14 -13.37 -3.26
C ALA A 34 -8.82 -12.00 -3.06
N GLU A 35 -8.03 -11.03 -2.59
CA GLU A 35 -8.37 -9.64 -2.40
C GLU A 35 -8.67 -8.86 -3.70
N ASP A 36 -8.08 -9.25 -4.83
CA ASP A 36 -8.40 -8.73 -6.15
C ASP A 36 -9.72 -9.31 -6.66
N ALA A 37 -9.95 -10.61 -6.45
CA ALA A 37 -11.19 -11.27 -6.84
C ALA A 37 -12.41 -10.70 -6.10
N ALA A 38 -12.25 -10.38 -4.81
CA ALA A 38 -13.29 -9.72 -4.02
C ALA A 38 -13.61 -8.31 -4.58
N GLY A 39 -12.59 -7.49 -4.84
CA GLY A 39 -12.76 -6.15 -5.42
C GLY A 39 -13.39 -6.19 -6.81
N GLU A 40 -13.02 -7.17 -7.64
CA GLU A 40 -13.61 -7.39 -8.95
C GLU A 40 -15.11 -7.73 -8.87
N LYS A 41 -15.47 -8.67 -7.99
CA LYS A 41 -16.86 -9.08 -7.78
C LYS A 41 -17.73 -7.88 -7.37
N LEU A 42 -17.29 -7.15 -6.35
CA LEU A 42 -17.98 -5.95 -5.86
C LEU A 42 -18.10 -4.88 -6.97
N TYR A 43 -17.05 -4.68 -7.76
CA TYR A 43 -17.09 -3.74 -8.88
C TYR A 43 -18.17 -4.11 -9.91
N ARG A 44 -18.24 -5.39 -10.29
CA ARG A 44 -19.23 -5.89 -11.27
C ARG A 44 -20.66 -5.78 -10.73
N GLU A 45 -20.86 -6.11 -9.46
CA GLU A 45 -22.18 -6.14 -8.83
C GLU A 45 -22.76 -4.73 -8.61
N HIS A 46 -21.93 -3.79 -8.14
CA HIS A 46 -22.41 -2.46 -7.76
C HIS A 46 -22.30 -1.44 -8.91
N CYS A 47 -21.15 -1.36 -9.58
CA CYS A 47 -20.91 -0.28 -10.54
C CYS A 47 -21.54 -0.53 -11.91
N GLY A 48 -22.00 -1.75 -12.19
CA GLY A 48 -22.74 -2.12 -13.39
C GLY A 48 -24.26 -1.94 -13.27
N ALA A 49 -24.77 -1.56 -12.09
CA ALA A 49 -26.20 -1.53 -11.81
C ALA A 49 -26.96 -0.41 -12.54
N CYS A 50 -26.30 0.73 -12.80
CA CYS A 50 -26.98 1.94 -13.33
C CYS A 50 -26.62 2.26 -14.79
N HIS A 51 -25.51 1.73 -15.30
CA HIS A 51 -25.05 1.94 -16.68
C HIS A 51 -24.04 0.86 -17.05
N ARG A 52 -23.56 0.88 -18.31
CA ARG A 52 -22.48 -0.01 -18.75
C ARG A 52 -21.29 0.07 -17.79
N LEU A 53 -20.81 -1.09 -17.35
CA LEU A 53 -19.61 -1.19 -16.54
C LEU A 53 -18.39 -0.74 -17.35
N ARG A 54 -17.67 0.25 -16.83
CA ARG A 54 -16.52 0.84 -17.51
C ARG A 54 -15.30 -0.09 -17.42
N ASN A 55 -14.45 -0.13 -18.44
CA ASN A 55 -13.19 -0.88 -18.33
C ASN A 55 -12.22 -0.12 -17.38
N PRO A 56 -11.63 -0.77 -16.36
CA PRO A 56 -10.64 -0.15 -15.47
C PRO A 56 -9.51 0.62 -16.20
N ALA A 57 -9.08 0.12 -17.36
CA ALA A 57 -8.01 0.73 -18.16
C ALA A 57 -8.40 2.05 -18.84
N GLU A 58 -9.67 2.45 -18.80
CA GLU A 58 -10.13 3.70 -19.43
C GLU A 58 -9.86 4.95 -18.57
N GLN A 59 -9.65 4.79 -17.26
CA GLN A 59 -9.51 5.91 -16.33
C GLN A 59 -8.22 5.82 -15.53
N THR A 60 -7.73 6.97 -15.07
CA THR A 60 -6.56 7.06 -14.18
C THR A 60 -6.91 6.64 -12.75
N ARG A 61 -5.90 6.31 -11.95
CA ARG A 61 -6.07 5.99 -10.52
C ARG A 61 -6.78 7.08 -9.74
N ALA A 62 -6.43 8.34 -10.00
CA ALA A 62 -7.06 9.49 -9.35
C ALA A 62 -8.54 9.61 -9.74
N ARG A 63 -8.87 9.35 -11.01
CA ARG A 63 -10.25 9.40 -11.50
C ARG A 63 -11.10 8.26 -10.91
N TRP A 64 -10.49 7.09 -10.67
CA TRP A 64 -11.14 5.98 -9.97
C TRP A 64 -11.37 6.26 -8.49
N ALA A 65 -10.41 6.88 -7.80
CA ALA A 65 -10.59 7.30 -6.41
C ALA A 65 -11.81 8.21 -6.25
N TRP A 66 -11.89 9.26 -7.09
CA TRP A 66 -13.06 10.13 -7.11
C TRP A 66 -14.35 9.37 -7.50
N ALA A 67 -14.29 8.41 -8.44
CA ALA A 67 -15.48 7.68 -8.87
C ALA A 67 -16.04 6.77 -7.77
N VAL A 68 -15.18 6.05 -7.05
CA VAL A 68 -15.58 5.19 -5.94
C VAL A 68 -16.13 6.01 -4.78
N ASP A 69 -15.52 7.15 -4.47
CA ASP A 69 -16.02 8.09 -3.45
C ASP A 69 -17.40 8.65 -3.83
N HIS A 70 -17.51 9.22 -5.03
CA HIS A 70 -18.69 9.94 -5.48
C HIS A 70 -19.86 9.00 -5.81
N TYR A 71 -19.63 7.94 -6.60
CA TYR A 71 -20.70 7.06 -7.08
C TYR A 71 -20.91 5.79 -6.23
N GLY A 72 -19.91 5.36 -5.45
CA GLY A 72 -20.05 4.22 -4.54
C GLY A 72 -21.32 4.24 -3.67
N PRO A 73 -21.68 5.35 -2.98
CA PRO A 73 -22.87 5.37 -2.13
C PRO A 73 -24.16 5.22 -2.97
N ARG A 74 -24.17 5.77 -4.18
CA ARG A 74 -25.30 5.69 -5.13
C ARG A 74 -25.44 4.31 -5.77
N ALA A 75 -24.36 3.56 -5.85
CA ALA A 75 -24.33 2.18 -6.30
C ALA A 75 -24.58 1.18 -5.14
N HIS A 76 -24.94 1.68 -3.96
CA HIS A 76 -25.11 0.88 -2.73
C HIS A 76 -23.85 0.06 -2.37
N LEU A 77 -22.66 0.56 -2.72
CA LEU A 77 -21.38 -0.01 -2.27
C LEU A 77 -21.14 0.43 -0.83
N ARG A 78 -20.94 -0.55 0.06
CA ARG A 78 -20.70 -0.30 1.49
C ARG A 78 -19.33 0.35 1.69
N ASP A 79 -19.20 1.14 2.75
CA ASP A 79 -17.97 1.90 3.00
C ASP A 79 -16.77 0.99 3.26
N GLU A 80 -16.98 -0.14 3.94
CA GLU A 80 -15.98 -1.17 4.19
C GLU A 80 -15.47 -1.86 2.92
N ASP A 81 -16.27 -1.87 1.84
CA ASP A 81 -15.95 -2.55 0.58
C ASP A 81 -15.24 -1.62 -0.43
N ARG A 82 -15.33 -0.29 -0.24
CA ARG A 82 -14.72 0.70 -1.15
C ARG A 82 -13.22 0.50 -1.35
N PRO A 83 -12.39 0.19 -0.33
CA PRO A 83 -10.96 -0.02 -0.53
C PRO A 83 -10.65 -1.21 -1.44
N LEU A 84 -11.46 -2.29 -1.36
CA LEU A 84 -11.29 -3.48 -2.21
C LEU A 84 -11.54 -3.14 -3.67
N VAL A 85 -12.64 -2.44 -3.95
CA VAL A 85 -12.99 -1.97 -5.30
C VAL A 85 -11.95 -0.98 -5.83
N LEU A 86 -11.51 -0.03 -4.99
CA LEU A 86 -10.55 0.98 -5.40
C LEU A 86 -9.20 0.35 -5.76
N ARG A 87 -8.70 -0.58 -4.95
CA ARG A 87 -7.46 -1.32 -5.25
C ARG A 87 -7.57 -2.09 -6.56
N TYR A 88 -8.67 -2.83 -6.76
CA TYR A 88 -8.92 -3.56 -8.00
C TYR A 88 -8.86 -2.64 -9.23
N LEU A 89 -9.51 -1.48 -9.17
CA LEU A 89 -9.54 -0.50 -10.25
C LEU A 89 -8.17 0.15 -10.50
N GLN A 90 -7.47 0.52 -9.43
CA GLN A 90 -6.19 1.24 -9.52
C GLN A 90 -5.02 0.38 -9.98
N ALA A 91 -5.06 -0.93 -9.71
CA ALA A 91 -4.11 -1.90 -10.24
C ALA A 91 -4.23 -2.05 -11.76
N ARG A 92 -5.39 -1.73 -12.33
CA ARG A 92 -5.74 -1.91 -13.76
C ARG A 92 -6.00 -0.58 -14.48
N ALA A 93 -5.67 0.54 -13.84
CA ALA A 93 -5.94 1.87 -14.35
C ALA A 93 -5.08 2.22 -15.57
N LYS A 94 -5.50 3.22 -16.34
CA LYS A 94 -4.79 3.74 -17.53
C LYS A 94 -3.32 4.09 -17.24
N ASP A 95 -3.08 4.67 -16.07
CA ASP A 95 -1.77 5.09 -15.59
C ASP A 95 -1.12 4.06 -14.68
N ALA A 96 -1.62 2.81 -14.66
CA ALA A 96 -0.93 1.71 -14.02
C ALA A 96 0.42 1.47 -14.69
N ALA A 97 1.49 1.46 -13.88
CA ALA A 97 2.79 1.06 -14.41
C ALA A 97 2.64 -0.40 -14.85
N PRO A 98 3.17 -0.80 -16.02
CA PRO A 98 3.26 -2.21 -16.35
C PRO A 98 4.05 -2.89 -15.23
N ASP A 99 3.60 -4.06 -14.81
CA ASP A 99 4.17 -4.83 -13.70
C ASP A 99 5.69 -4.99 -13.90
N GLY A 100 6.48 -4.10 -13.30
CA GLY A 100 7.96 -4.08 -13.40
C GLY A 100 8.61 -2.75 -13.77
N ALA A 101 7.87 -1.72 -14.20
CA ALA A 101 8.44 -0.39 -14.46
C ALA A 101 8.43 0.48 -13.19
N GLU A 102 9.20 0.09 -12.17
CA GLU A 102 9.69 1.06 -11.20
C GLU A 102 10.88 1.80 -11.82
N ALA A 103 10.89 3.13 -11.62
CA ALA A 103 11.83 4.07 -12.18
C ALA A 103 13.28 3.56 -12.09
N ARG A 104 13.95 3.53 -13.26
CA ARG A 104 15.40 3.65 -13.33
C ARG A 104 15.79 5.10 -13.13
#